data_AF-A0A2U3PGJ3-F1
#
_entry.id   AF-A0A2U3PGJ3-F1
#
_cell.length_a   1.000
_cell.length_b   1.000
_cell.length_c   1.000
_cell.angle_alpha   90.00
_cell.angle_beta   90.00
_cell.angle_gamma   90.00
#
_symmetry.space_group_name_H-M   'P 1'
#
loop_
_entity.id
_entity.type
_entity.pdbx_description
1 polymer ?
#
loop_
_entity_poly.entity_id
_entity_poly.type
_entity_poly.pdbx_seq_one_letter_code
_entity_poly.pdbx_strand_id
1 'polypeptide(L)'
;MPVWEWIFAAAIVVIVVAALVIAARLLGSRRKTARMKQHYGREYERLVSEAGGQKAAEKELSARERKREELEIVPLSRASLADFTARWSQVQTGFVDNPTTAVGLADRLITEVMRERGYPVDDFDQRAADISVDHPQIVENYRTAHRIHLAQQDGDVSTEQQREAFVHYRALFDTLLEKTTDDNASQEASA
;
A
#
# COMPACT_ATOMS: atom_id res chain seq x y z
N MET A 1 -41.42 46.61 16.56
CA MET A 1 -40.76 45.33 16.24
C MET A 1 -40.84 44.44 17.48
N PRO A 2 -41.86 43.58 17.60
CA PRO A 2 -41.99 42.65 18.71
C PRO A 2 -40.75 41.73 18.80
N VAL A 3 -40.22 41.55 20.00
CA VAL A 3 -39.00 40.75 20.30
C VAL A 3 -39.06 39.34 19.70
N TRP A 4 -40.26 38.79 19.54
CA TRP A 4 -40.53 37.50 18.89
C TRP A 4 -40.01 37.41 17.45
N GLU A 5 -40.06 38.50 16.67
CA GLU A 5 -39.57 38.52 15.28
C GLU A 5 -38.05 38.26 15.21
N TRP A 6 -37.30 38.82 16.17
CA TRP A 6 -35.85 38.61 16.27
C TRP A 6 -35.50 37.20 16.71
N ILE A 7 -36.31 36.60 17.60
CA ILE A 7 -36.14 35.20 18.02
C ILE A 7 -36.35 34.25 16.84
N PHE A 8 -37.40 34.46 16.04
CA PHE A 8 -37.64 33.66 14.84
C PHE A 8 -36.54 33.82 13.79
N ALA A 9 -36.10 35.06 13.54
CA ALA A 9 -35.00 35.32 12.61
C ALA A 9 -33.70 34.64 13.07
N ALA A 10 -33.36 34.73 14.36
CA ALA A 10 -32.18 34.06 14.91
C ALA A 10 -32.28 32.53 14.81
N ALA A 11 -33.44 31.94 15.09
CA ALA A 11 -33.66 30.50 14.97
C ALA A 11 -33.48 30.01 13.53
N ILE A 12 -33.99 30.76 12.54
CA ILE A 12 -33.81 30.44 11.11
C ILE A 12 -32.33 30.48 10.73
N VAL A 13 -31.59 31.50 11.17
CA VAL A 13 -30.15 31.61 10.89
C VAL A 13 -29.39 30.41 11.47
N VAL A 14 -29.70 29.99 12.70
CA VAL A 14 -29.06 28.81 13.32
C VAL A 14 -29.35 27.53 12.53
N ILE A 15 -30.59 27.33 12.09
CA ILE A 15 -30.99 26.17 11.28
C ILE A 15 -30.25 26.17 9.93
N VAL A 16 -30.18 27.32 9.25
CA VAL A 16 -29.48 27.46 7.98
C VAL A 16 -27.99 27.17 8.15
N VAL A 17 -27.35 27.71 9.18
CA VAL A 17 -25.94 27.43 9.48
C VAL A 17 -25.71 25.95 9.78
N ALA A 18 -26.58 25.33 10.59
CA ALA A 18 -26.48 23.89 10.89
C ALA A 18 -26.63 23.04 9.62
N ALA A 19 -27.59 23.38 8.74
CA ALA A 19 -27.79 22.70 7.46
C ALA A 19 -26.57 22.84 6.54
N LEU A 20 -25.98 24.03 6.46
CA LEU A 20 -24.76 24.28 5.67
C LEU A 20 -23.57 23.46 6.20
N VAL A 21 -23.38 23.38 7.52
CA VAL A 21 -22.32 22.57 8.12
C VAL A 21 -22.50 21.07 7.84
N ILE A 22 -23.74 20.57 7.93
CA ILE A 22 -24.05 19.17 7.60
C ILE A 22 -23.79 18.89 6.11
N ALA A 23 -24.28 19.76 5.23
CA ALA A 23 -24.08 19.63 3.78
C ALA A 23 -22.58 19.62 3.44
N ALA A 24 -21.80 20.54 4.01
CA ALA A 24 -20.35 20.60 3.82
C ALA A 24 -19.64 19.31 4.27
N ARG A 25 -20.00 18.76 5.44
CA ARG A 25 -19.45 17.48 5.92
C ARG A 25 -19.78 16.32 4.99
N LEU A 26 -21.02 16.24 4.49
CA LEU A 26 -21.45 15.16 3.58
C LEU A 26 -20.77 15.24 2.21
N LEU A 27 -20.56 16.45 1.67
CA LEU A 27 -19.84 16.67 0.42
C LEU A 27 -18.35 16.33 0.57
N GLY A 28 -17.74 16.73 1.69
CA GLY A 28 -16.34 16.45 2.00
C GLY A 28 -16.07 14.95 2.20
N SER A 29 -16.95 14.24 2.91
CA SER A 29 -16.78 12.80 3.15
C SER A 29 -16.83 12.01 1.85
N ARG A 30 -17.77 12.32 0.95
CA ARG A 30 -17.88 11.65 -0.35
C ARG A 30 -16.62 11.78 -1.19
N ARG A 31 -16.00 12.96 -1.21
CA ARG A 31 -14.75 13.18 -1.95
C ARG A 31 -13.58 12.39 -1.35
N LYS A 32 -13.48 12.37 -0.02
CA LYS A 32 -12.44 11.60 0.68
C LYS A 32 -12.59 10.11 0.40
N THR A 33 -13.80 9.57 0.56
CA THR A 33 -14.13 8.18 0.22
C THR A 33 -13.78 7.86 -1.23
N ALA A 34 -14.18 8.72 -2.18
CA ALA A 34 -13.92 8.50 -3.59
C ALA A 34 -12.42 8.47 -3.89
N ARG A 35 -11.63 9.39 -3.31
CA ARG A 35 -10.16 9.39 -3.41
C ARG A 35 -9.56 8.10 -2.84
N MET A 36 -10.01 7.65 -1.66
CA MET A 36 -9.50 6.43 -1.05
C MET A 36 -9.85 5.20 -1.88
N LYS A 37 -11.08 5.08 -2.37
CA LYS A 37 -11.48 3.99 -3.25
C LYS A 37 -10.71 4.00 -4.57
N GLN A 38 -10.46 5.18 -5.14
CA GLN A 38 -9.69 5.33 -6.38
C GLN A 38 -8.21 4.97 -6.18
N HIS A 39 -7.59 5.41 -5.08
CA HIS A 39 -6.18 5.15 -4.78
C HIS A 39 -5.96 3.69 -4.39
N TYR A 40 -6.69 3.19 -3.40
CA TYR A 40 -6.47 1.86 -2.82
C TYR A 40 -7.16 0.73 -3.60
N GLY A 41 -8.23 1.01 -4.34
CA GLY A 41 -8.93 0.03 -5.17
C GLY A 41 -9.34 -1.24 -4.39
N ARG A 42 -8.73 -2.38 -4.74
CA ARG A 42 -8.98 -3.67 -4.08
C ARG A 42 -8.61 -3.68 -2.60
N GLU A 43 -7.57 -2.94 -2.20
CA GLU A 43 -7.16 -2.86 -0.80
C GLU A 43 -8.24 -2.18 0.05
N TYR A 44 -8.93 -1.18 -0.51
CA TYR A 44 -10.07 -0.57 0.15
C TYR A 44 -11.20 -1.58 0.35
N GLU A 45 -11.57 -2.32 -0.70
CA GLU A 45 -12.66 -3.30 -0.64
C GLU A 45 -12.36 -4.42 0.36
N ARG A 46 -11.10 -4.89 0.40
CA ARG A 46 -10.61 -5.85 1.39
C ARG A 46 -10.76 -5.33 2.82
N LEU A 47 -10.26 -4.12 3.10
CA LEU A 47 -10.36 -3.53 4.43
C LEU A 47 -11.80 -3.25 4.86
N VAL A 48 -12.70 -2.92 3.93
CA VAL A 48 -14.12 -2.76 4.24
C VAL A 48 -14.72 -4.09 4.70
N SER A 49 -14.35 -5.19 4.04
CA SER A 49 -14.78 -6.54 4.41
C SER A 49 -14.22 -6.96 5.78
N GLU A 50 -12.93 -6.76 6.01
CA GLU A 50 -12.23 -7.17 7.24
C GLU A 50 -12.58 -6.31 8.46
N ALA A 51 -12.66 -4.99 8.29
CA ALA A 51 -12.90 -4.06 9.39
C ALA A 51 -14.39 -3.90 9.75
N GLY A 52 -15.29 -4.62 9.07
CA GLY A 52 -16.72 -4.59 9.35
C GLY A 52 -17.44 -3.32 8.90
N GLY A 53 -16.87 -2.59 7.92
CA GLY A 53 -17.55 -1.47 7.29
C GLY A 53 -16.65 -0.31 6.86
N GLN A 54 -17.26 0.57 6.07
CA GLN A 54 -16.59 1.68 5.41
C GLN A 54 -15.83 2.61 6.35
N LYS A 55 -16.47 3.02 7.44
CA LYS A 55 -15.90 4.00 8.37
C LYS A 55 -14.66 3.46 9.10
N ALA A 56 -14.64 2.17 9.40
CA ALA A 56 -13.51 1.52 10.06
C ALA A 56 -12.33 1.38 9.09
N ALA A 57 -12.59 0.94 7.85
CA ALA A 57 -11.59 0.84 6.79
C ALA A 57 -10.95 2.20 6.47
N GLU A 58 -11.74 3.26 6.30
CA GLU A 58 -11.21 4.61 6.04
C GLU A 58 -10.39 5.16 7.21
N LYS A 59 -10.75 4.83 8.45
CA LYS A 59 -9.98 5.22 9.64
C LYS A 59 -8.63 4.52 9.66
N GLU A 60 -8.62 3.21 9.39
CA GLU A 60 -7.41 2.39 9.30
C GLU A 60 -6.48 2.89 8.19
N LEU A 61 -7.00 3.10 6.98
CA LEU A 61 -6.22 3.67 5.87
C LEU A 61 -5.64 5.05 6.21
N SER A 62 -6.43 5.91 6.84
CA SER A 62 -5.93 7.22 7.29
C SER A 62 -4.83 7.10 8.34
N ALA A 63 -4.87 6.08 9.20
CA ALA A 63 -3.82 5.83 10.19
C ALA A 63 -2.53 5.33 9.53
N ARG A 64 -2.65 4.46 8.53
CA ARG A 64 -1.52 3.99 7.72
C ARG A 64 -0.85 5.12 6.93
N GLU A 65 -1.64 6.00 6.33
CA GLU A 65 -1.10 7.20 5.65
C GLU A 65 -0.26 8.05 6.59
N ARG A 66 -0.77 8.34 7.80
CA ARG A 66 -0.02 9.10 8.82
C ARG A 66 1.26 8.39 9.25
N LYS A 67 1.20 7.09 9.50
CA LYS A 67 2.39 6.30 9.84
C LYS A 67 3.41 6.35 8.71
N ARG A 68 2.98 6.25 7.45
CA ARG A 68 3.86 6.37 6.28
C ARG A 68 4.49 7.74 6.16
N GLU A 69 3.80 8.81 6.55
CA GLU A 69 4.36 10.18 6.57
C GLU A 69 5.52 10.31 7.59
N GLU A 70 5.52 9.49 8.64
CA GLU A 70 6.61 9.41 9.63
C GLU A 70 7.79 8.55 9.15
N LEU A 71 7.62 7.76 8.09
CA LEU A 71 8.67 6.91 7.52
C LEU A 71 9.52 7.66 6.49
N GLU A 72 10.83 7.64 6.71
CA GLU A 72 11.81 8.10 5.72
C GLU A 72 12.02 7.03 4.65
N ILE A 73 11.10 6.96 3.70
CA ILE A 73 11.24 6.08 2.54
C ILE A 73 12.13 6.73 1.49
N VAL A 74 13.31 6.15 1.26
CA VAL A 74 14.32 6.68 0.35
C VAL A 74 14.40 5.87 -0.97
N PRO A 75 14.78 6.52 -2.08
CA PRO A 75 15.13 5.79 -3.30
C PRO A 75 16.42 4.98 -3.07
N LEU A 76 16.57 3.86 -3.78
CA LEU A 76 17.80 3.09 -3.71
C LEU A 76 18.95 3.85 -4.41
N SER A 77 20.16 3.68 -3.90
CA SER A 77 21.35 4.14 -4.62
C SER A 77 21.49 3.39 -5.96
N ARG A 78 22.14 3.99 -6.96
CA ARG A 78 22.43 3.31 -8.24
C ARG A 78 23.20 2.00 -8.05
N ALA A 79 24.11 1.97 -7.07
CA ALA A 79 24.86 0.76 -6.73
C ALA A 79 23.97 -0.33 -6.13
N SER A 80 23.11 0.03 -5.18
CA SER A 80 22.14 -0.90 -4.56
C SER A 80 21.15 -1.43 -5.62
N LEU A 81 20.66 -0.57 -6.52
CA LEU A 81 19.76 -0.99 -7.61
C LEU A 81 20.43 -2.02 -8.53
N ALA A 82 21.69 -1.78 -8.93
CA ALA A 82 22.45 -2.71 -9.76
C ALA A 82 22.70 -4.06 -9.05
N ASP A 83 23.07 -4.02 -7.76
CA ASP A 83 23.26 -5.23 -6.94
C ASP A 83 21.98 -6.05 -6.83
N PHE A 84 20.86 -5.42 -6.42
CA PHE A 84 19.58 -6.12 -6.28
C PHE A 84 19.11 -6.70 -7.61
N THR A 85 19.29 -5.99 -8.72
CA THR A 85 18.94 -6.50 -10.06
C THR A 85 19.78 -7.72 -10.43
N ALA A 86 21.09 -7.69 -10.17
CA ALA A 86 21.97 -8.84 -10.42
C ALA A 86 21.59 -10.06 -9.56
N ARG A 87 21.28 -9.84 -8.27
CA ARG A 87 20.83 -10.89 -7.35
C ARG A 87 19.47 -11.46 -7.76
N TRP A 88 18.53 -10.63 -8.19
CA TRP A 88 17.25 -11.08 -8.72
C TRP A 88 17.44 -11.98 -9.95
N SER A 89 18.36 -11.63 -10.86
CA SER A 89 18.67 -12.46 -12.02
C SER A 89 19.19 -13.85 -11.60
N GLN A 90 20.04 -13.94 -10.57
CA GLN A 90 20.52 -15.23 -10.07
C GLN A 90 19.40 -16.08 -9.49
N VAL A 91 18.50 -15.46 -8.70
CA VAL A 91 17.31 -16.13 -8.16
C VAL A 91 16.42 -16.66 -9.28
N GLN A 92 16.21 -15.87 -10.33
CA GLN A 92 15.40 -16.29 -11.49
C GLN A 92 16.03 -17.45 -12.25
N THR A 93 17.35 -17.46 -12.45
CA THR A 93 18.04 -18.61 -13.08
C THR A 93 17.88 -19.87 -12.23
N GLY A 94 18.06 -19.75 -10.91
CA GLY A 94 17.91 -20.86 -9.97
C GLY A 94 16.49 -21.41 -9.84
N PHE A 95 15.47 -20.64 -10.25
CA PHE A 95 14.07 -21.10 -10.20
C PHE A 95 13.83 -22.33 -11.08
N VAL A 96 14.53 -22.45 -12.22
CA VAL A 96 14.35 -23.59 -13.14
C VAL A 96 14.75 -24.91 -12.46
N ASP A 97 15.84 -24.87 -11.68
CA ASP A 97 16.40 -26.06 -11.03
C ASP A 97 15.75 -26.34 -9.67
N ASN A 98 15.45 -25.28 -8.91
CA ASN A 98 14.88 -25.40 -7.57
C ASN A 98 13.85 -24.27 -7.28
N PRO A 99 12.60 -24.44 -7.78
CA PRO A 99 11.54 -23.45 -7.60
C PRO A 99 11.28 -23.09 -6.13
N THR A 100 11.24 -24.10 -5.25
CA THR A 100 11.04 -23.95 -3.80
C THR A 100 12.05 -22.97 -3.19
N THR A 101 13.33 -23.18 -3.48
CA THR A 101 14.41 -22.32 -2.96
C THR A 101 14.34 -20.93 -3.55
N ALA A 102 14.07 -20.82 -4.85
CA ALA A 102 13.99 -19.54 -5.54
C ALA A 102 12.85 -18.65 -5.02
N VAL A 103 11.67 -19.21 -4.72
CA VAL A 103 10.55 -18.45 -4.10
C VAL A 103 10.96 -17.90 -2.73
N GLY A 104 11.64 -18.69 -1.91
CA GLY A 104 12.12 -18.22 -0.60
C GLY A 104 13.30 -17.23 -0.67
N LEU A 105 14.09 -17.28 -1.74
CA LEU A 105 15.12 -16.25 -2.01
C LEU A 105 14.49 -14.95 -2.52
N ALA A 106 13.43 -15.04 -3.33
CA ALA A 106 12.70 -13.87 -3.80
C ALA A 106 12.03 -13.09 -2.65
N ASP A 107 11.36 -13.79 -1.72
CA ASP A 107 10.77 -13.16 -0.52
C ASP A 107 11.84 -12.43 0.32
N ARG A 108 13.00 -13.07 0.53
CA ARG A 108 14.13 -12.46 1.23
C ARG A 108 14.69 -11.24 0.48
N LEU A 109 14.86 -11.31 -0.83
CA LEU A 109 15.39 -10.19 -1.60
C LEU A 109 14.46 -8.97 -1.55
N ILE A 110 13.15 -9.20 -1.66
CA ILE A 110 12.14 -8.14 -1.51
C ILE A 110 12.19 -7.53 -0.11
N THR A 111 12.35 -8.37 0.92
CA THR A 111 12.52 -7.93 2.31
C THR A 111 13.74 -7.02 2.48
N GLU A 112 14.86 -7.38 1.87
CA GLU A 112 16.08 -6.57 1.90
C GLU A 112 15.91 -5.25 1.16
N VAL A 113 15.29 -5.25 -0.03
CA VAL A 113 14.98 -4.02 -0.77
C VAL A 113 14.09 -3.09 0.06
N MET A 114 13.03 -3.63 0.66
CA MET A 114 12.12 -2.85 1.51
C MET A 114 12.86 -2.23 2.70
N ARG A 115 13.73 -3.01 3.36
CA ARG A 115 14.55 -2.53 4.49
C ARG A 115 15.49 -1.41 4.07
N GLU A 116 16.20 -1.59 2.95
CA GLU A 116 17.13 -0.57 2.41
C GLU A 116 16.39 0.73 2.06
N ARG A 117 15.14 0.62 1.60
CA ARG A 117 14.28 1.77 1.33
C ARG A 117 13.66 2.39 2.59
N GLY A 118 13.84 1.81 3.76
CA GLY A 118 13.32 2.35 5.03
C GLY A 118 11.95 1.81 5.48
N TYR A 119 11.40 0.79 4.82
CA TYR A 119 10.16 0.16 5.28
C TYR A 119 10.42 -0.70 6.53
N PRO A 120 9.49 -0.73 7.50
CA PRO A 120 9.46 -1.74 8.55
C PRO A 120 9.26 -3.13 7.94
N VAL A 121 10.04 -4.12 8.37
CA VAL A 121 9.98 -5.48 7.77
C VAL A 121 9.90 -6.63 8.77
N ASP A 122 9.67 -6.34 10.04
CA ASP A 122 9.66 -7.36 11.09
C ASP A 122 8.42 -8.27 11.02
N ASP A 123 7.27 -7.70 10.67
CA ASP A 123 6.01 -8.42 10.52
C ASP A 123 5.49 -8.27 9.08
N PHE A 124 5.03 -9.39 8.50
CA PHE A 124 4.57 -9.41 7.11
C PHE A 124 3.31 -8.57 6.92
N ASP A 125 2.32 -8.71 7.80
CA ASP A 125 1.05 -8.01 7.66
C ASP A 125 1.24 -6.50 7.79
N GLN A 126 2.07 -6.07 8.74
CA GLN A 126 2.44 -4.68 8.92
C GLN A 126 3.16 -4.13 7.69
N ARG A 127 4.16 -4.85 7.16
CA ARG A 127 4.89 -4.44 5.96
C ARG A 127 4.00 -4.37 4.73
N ALA A 128 3.11 -5.34 4.54
CA ALA A 128 2.11 -5.33 3.47
C ALA A 128 1.15 -4.14 3.64
N ALA A 129 0.77 -3.80 4.87
CA ALA A 129 -0.03 -2.61 5.15
C ALA A 129 0.72 -1.32 4.81
N ASP A 130 1.99 -1.20 5.19
CA ASP A 130 2.81 0.00 4.95
C ASP A 130 3.06 0.21 3.45
N ILE A 131 3.42 -0.85 2.70
CA ILE A 131 3.61 -0.74 1.25
C ILE A 131 2.31 -0.45 0.49
N SER A 132 1.14 -0.87 1.01
CA SER A 132 -0.15 -0.60 0.36
C SER A 132 -0.47 0.89 0.24
N VAL A 133 0.14 1.74 1.06
CA VAL A 133 -0.01 3.20 0.99
C VAL A 133 0.63 3.76 -0.27
N ASP A 134 1.84 3.32 -0.59
CA ASP A 134 2.59 3.79 -1.77
C ASP A 134 2.27 2.98 -3.04
N HIS A 135 1.94 1.69 -2.88
CA HIS A 135 1.76 0.75 -3.98
C HIS A 135 0.52 -0.15 -3.80
N PRO A 136 -0.70 0.43 -3.75
CA PRO A 136 -1.94 -0.31 -3.49
C PRO A 136 -2.28 -1.36 -4.56
N GLN A 137 -1.86 -1.15 -5.81
CA GLN A 137 -2.13 -2.08 -6.91
C GLN A 137 -1.32 -3.38 -6.82
N ILE A 138 -0.14 -3.35 -6.19
CA ILE A 138 0.81 -4.47 -6.18
C ILE A 138 0.81 -5.26 -4.87
N VAL A 139 0.29 -4.68 -3.78
CA VAL A 139 0.26 -5.35 -2.47
C VAL A 139 -0.48 -6.69 -2.50
N GLU A 140 -1.47 -6.85 -3.36
CA GLU A 140 -2.20 -8.13 -3.48
C GLU A 140 -1.32 -9.24 -4.06
N ASN A 141 -0.45 -8.90 -5.02
CA ASN A 141 0.55 -9.83 -5.51
C ASN A 141 1.47 -10.25 -4.37
N TYR A 142 1.86 -9.29 -3.52
CA TYR A 142 2.72 -9.57 -2.39
C TYR A 142 2.08 -10.56 -1.40
N ARG A 143 0.83 -10.31 -0.99
CA ARG A 143 0.07 -11.20 -0.11
C ARG A 143 -0.13 -12.58 -0.69
N THR A 144 -0.41 -12.65 -2.00
CA THR A 144 -0.59 -13.94 -2.67
C THR A 144 0.70 -14.74 -2.73
N ALA A 145 1.81 -14.11 -3.13
CA ALA A 145 3.11 -14.77 -3.16
C ALA A 145 3.54 -15.26 -1.76
N HIS A 146 3.33 -14.44 -0.73
CA HIS A 146 3.71 -14.80 0.64
C HIS A 146 2.86 -15.94 1.20
N ARG A 147 1.55 -15.96 0.93
CA ARG A 147 0.68 -17.08 1.31
C ARG A 147 1.14 -18.40 0.70
N ILE A 148 1.53 -18.38 -0.58
CA ILE A 148 2.08 -19.55 -1.26
C ILE A 148 3.44 -19.93 -0.66
N HIS A 149 4.30 -18.95 -0.36
CA HIS A 149 5.59 -19.19 0.28
C HIS A 149 5.43 -19.89 1.65
N LEU A 150 4.48 -19.45 2.49
CA LEU A 150 4.21 -20.09 3.77
C LEU A 150 3.68 -21.51 3.60
N ALA A 151 2.69 -21.71 2.72
CA ALA A 151 2.17 -23.05 2.42
C ALA A 151 3.25 -24.01 1.88
N GLN A 152 4.25 -23.47 1.19
CA GLN A 152 5.38 -24.25 0.68
C GLN A 152 6.28 -24.76 1.82
N GLN A 153 6.43 -24.01 2.91
CA GLN A 153 7.18 -24.46 4.09
C GLN A 153 6.50 -25.68 4.75
N ASP A 154 5.18 -25.77 4.62
CA ASP A 154 4.37 -26.89 5.09
C ASP A 154 4.31 -28.07 4.08
N GLY A 155 4.96 -27.94 2.92
CA GLY A 155 5.05 -28.98 1.88
C GLY A 155 3.85 -29.06 0.93
N ASP A 156 2.90 -28.12 1.02
CA ASP A 156 1.55 -28.25 0.46
C ASP A 156 1.34 -27.37 -0.80
N VAL A 157 2.35 -27.34 -1.70
CA VAL A 157 2.35 -26.44 -2.87
C VAL A 157 2.90 -27.11 -4.12
N SER A 158 2.15 -27.00 -5.22
CA SER A 158 2.54 -27.45 -6.55
C SER A 158 3.57 -26.51 -7.22
N THR A 159 4.34 -27.03 -8.17
CA THR A 159 5.29 -26.22 -8.96
C THR A 159 4.62 -25.07 -9.71
N GLU A 160 3.36 -25.21 -10.10
CA GLU A 160 2.63 -24.12 -10.77
C GLU A 160 2.28 -22.98 -9.81
N GLN A 161 1.88 -23.30 -8.57
CA GLN A 161 1.70 -22.27 -7.54
C GLN A 161 3.04 -21.59 -7.20
N GLN A 162 4.16 -22.33 -7.21
CA GLN A 162 5.49 -21.73 -7.04
C GLN A 162 5.83 -20.75 -8.17
N ARG A 163 5.47 -21.09 -9.42
CA ARG A 163 5.60 -20.19 -10.57
C ARG A 163 4.75 -18.93 -10.39
N GLU A 164 3.51 -19.08 -9.97
CA GLU A 164 2.60 -17.96 -9.69
C GLU A 164 3.17 -17.03 -8.61
N ALA A 165 3.63 -17.59 -7.48
CA ALA A 165 4.27 -16.83 -6.41
C ALA A 165 5.50 -16.06 -6.92
N PHE A 166 6.33 -16.71 -7.74
CA PHE A 166 7.51 -16.08 -8.32
C PHE A 166 7.17 -14.89 -9.23
N VAL A 167 6.14 -15.02 -10.06
CA VAL A 167 5.65 -13.93 -10.92
C VAL A 167 5.12 -12.77 -10.07
N HIS A 168 4.39 -13.05 -9.00
CA HIS A 168 3.90 -12.03 -8.09
C HIS A 168 5.01 -11.30 -7.36
N TYR A 169 6.04 -12.03 -6.88
CA TYR A 169 7.23 -11.41 -6.31
C TYR A 169 7.99 -10.57 -7.34
N ARG A 170 8.12 -11.03 -8.58
CA ARG A 170 8.74 -10.26 -9.65
C ARG A 170 8.05 -8.91 -9.85
N ALA A 171 6.73 -8.93 -9.98
CA ALA A 171 5.97 -7.71 -10.24
C ALA A 171 6.13 -6.69 -9.09
N LEU A 172 6.21 -7.17 -7.84
CA LEU A 172 6.53 -6.33 -6.69
C LEU A 172 7.96 -5.81 -6.73
N PHE A 173 8.94 -6.67 -7.01
CA PHE A 173 10.35 -6.30 -7.09
C PHE A 173 10.58 -5.21 -8.14
N ASP A 174 10.04 -5.39 -9.34
CA ASP A 174 10.12 -4.42 -10.44
C ASP A 174 9.51 -3.06 -10.00
N THR A 175 8.35 -3.08 -9.35
CA THR A 175 7.70 -1.86 -8.82
C THR A 175 8.57 -1.14 -7.77
N LEU A 176 9.26 -1.91 -6.93
CA LEU A 176 10.14 -1.35 -5.90
C LEU A 176 11.42 -0.72 -6.49
N LEU A 177 11.87 -1.19 -7.65
CA LEU A 177 13.03 -0.64 -8.36
C LEU A 177 12.67 0.49 -9.33
N GLU A 178 11.53 0.45 -10.01
CA GLU A 178 11.10 1.47 -10.98
C GLU A 178 10.99 2.85 -10.33
N LYS A 179 10.37 2.92 -9.16
CA LYS A 179 10.26 4.18 -8.39
C LYS A 179 11.61 4.80 -8.04
N THR A 180 12.66 3.98 -7.86
CA THR A 180 14.01 4.50 -7.66
C THR A 180 14.54 5.21 -8.91
N THR A 181 14.24 4.69 -10.09
CA THR A 181 14.72 5.26 -11.36
C THR A 181 14.07 6.63 -11.62
N ASP A 182 12.76 6.74 -11.37
CA ASP A 182 12.01 8.00 -11.51
C ASP A 182 12.46 9.06 -10.49
N ASP A 183 12.66 8.64 -9.23
CA ASP A 183 13.09 9.54 -8.15
C ASP A 183 14.53 10.04 -8.38
N ASN A 184 15.46 9.16 -8.80
CA ASN A 184 16.83 9.55 -9.14
C ASN A 184 16.89 10.49 -10.35
N ALA A 185 16.10 10.24 -11.40
CA ALA A 185 16.04 11.12 -12.57
C ALA A 185 15.50 12.53 -12.21
N SER A 186 14.54 12.60 -11.29
CA SER A 186 13.99 13.86 -10.78
C SER A 186 14.99 14.64 -9.93
N GLN A 187 15.84 13.94 -9.16
CA GLN A 187 16.92 14.56 -8.37
C GLN A 187 18.05 15.08 -9.27
N GLU A 188 18.48 14.32 -10.29
CA GLU A 188 19.52 14.76 -11.24
C GLU A 188 19.06 15.96 -12.10
N ALA A 189 17.77 16.06 -12.44
CA ALA A 189 17.23 17.20 -13.19
C ALA A 189 17.08 18.50 -12.37
N SER A 190 17.16 18.40 -11.04
CA SER A 190 17.02 19.53 -10.12
C SER A 190 18.37 20.04 -9.56
N ALA A 191 19.48 19.41 -9.96
CA ALA A 191 20.86 19.75 -9.57
C ALA A 191 21.60 20.47 -10.71
#